data_AF-A0A7L1SCZ1-F1
#
_entry.id   AF-A0A7L1SCZ1-F1
#
_cell.length_a   1.000
_cell.length_b   1.000
_cell.length_c   1.000
_cell.angle_alpha   90.00
_cell.angle_beta   90.00
_cell.angle_gamma   90.00
#
_symmetry.space_group_name_H-M   'P 1'
#
loop_
_entity.id
_entity.type
_entity.pdbx_description
1 polymer ?
#
loop_
_entity_poly.entity_id
_entity_poly.type
_entity_poly.pdbx_seq_one_letter_code
_entity_poly.pdbx_strand_id
1 'polypeptide(L)'
;MPEPAKSAPAPKKGSKKAVTKTQKKGDKKRRKTRKESYSIYVYKVLKQVHPDTGISSKAMGIMNSFVNDIFERIAGEASRLAHYNKRSTITSREI
;
A
#
# COMPACT_ATOMS: atom_id res chain seq x y z
N MET A 1 -14.55 -37.16 -49.26
CA MET A 1 -13.74 -36.91 -48.05
C MET A 1 -13.75 -35.42 -47.78
N PRO A 2 -14.38 -34.93 -46.69
CA PRO A 2 -14.32 -33.51 -46.32
C PRO A 2 -12.98 -33.20 -45.62
N GLU A 3 -12.39 -32.05 -45.92
CA GLU A 3 -11.17 -31.55 -45.28
C GLU A 3 -11.41 -31.16 -43.80
N PRO A 4 -10.40 -31.28 -42.91
CA PRO A 4 -10.56 -30.94 -41.50
C PRO A 4 -10.59 -29.41 -41.31
N ALA A 5 -11.50 -28.96 -40.44
CA ALA A 5 -11.69 -27.55 -40.11
C ALA A 5 -10.42 -26.91 -39.51
N LYS A 6 -9.97 -25.78 -40.08
CA LYS A 6 -8.86 -24.99 -39.56
C LYS A 6 -9.24 -24.38 -38.20
N SER A 7 -8.51 -24.76 -37.16
CA SER A 7 -8.56 -24.14 -35.83
C SER A 7 -8.17 -22.65 -35.90
N ALA A 8 -8.92 -21.80 -35.20
CA ALA A 8 -8.67 -20.35 -35.11
C ALA A 8 -7.26 -20.04 -34.56
N PRO A 9 -6.58 -18.98 -35.04
CA PRO A 9 -5.24 -18.64 -34.57
C PRO A 9 -5.28 -18.16 -33.11
N ALA A 10 -4.44 -18.76 -32.25
CA ALA A 10 -4.26 -18.34 -30.87
C ALA A 10 -3.74 -16.88 -30.78
N PRO A 11 -4.14 -16.09 -29.76
CA PRO A 11 -3.74 -14.71 -29.64
C PRO A 11 -2.23 -14.59 -29.41
N LYS A 12 -1.55 -13.84 -30.28
CA LYS A 12 -0.10 -13.60 -30.19
C LYS A 12 0.22 -12.84 -28.89
N LYS A 13 1.07 -13.45 -28.07
CA LYS A 13 1.59 -12.91 -26.80
C LYS A 13 2.21 -11.53 -27.03
N GLY A 14 1.62 -10.51 -26.41
CA GLY A 14 1.99 -9.10 -26.58
C GLY A 14 3.49 -8.87 -26.37
N SER A 15 4.09 -8.15 -27.31
CA SER A 15 5.49 -7.72 -27.29
C SER A 15 5.82 -6.95 -26.02
N LYS A 16 6.91 -7.34 -25.34
CA LYS A 16 7.46 -6.68 -24.15
C LYS A 16 7.55 -5.17 -24.38
N LYS A 17 6.77 -4.38 -23.63
CA LYS A 17 6.96 -2.92 -23.60
C LYS A 17 8.34 -2.65 -23.01
N ALA A 18 9.19 -1.97 -23.79
CA ALA A 18 10.47 -1.48 -23.31
C ALA A 18 10.24 -0.54 -22.13
N VAL A 19 10.99 -0.75 -21.04
CA VAL A 19 10.94 0.10 -19.86
C VAL A 19 11.58 1.44 -20.22
N THR A 20 10.77 2.42 -20.57
CA THR A 20 11.22 3.80 -20.74
C THR A 20 11.66 4.35 -19.39
N LYS A 21 12.92 4.83 -19.33
CA LYS A 21 13.53 5.49 -18.17
C LYS A 21 12.58 6.58 -17.65
N THR A 22 12.14 6.45 -16.41
CA THR A 22 11.22 7.38 -15.75
C THR A 22 11.85 8.78 -15.75
N GLN A 23 11.27 9.71 -16.51
CA GLN A 23 11.68 11.11 -16.47
C GLN A 23 11.53 11.62 -15.02
N LYS A 24 12.63 12.12 -14.43
CA LYS A 24 12.57 12.90 -13.20
C LYS A 24 11.64 14.09 -13.47
N LYS A 25 10.44 14.07 -12.89
CA LYS A 25 9.51 15.20 -12.92
C LYS A 25 10.19 16.38 -12.25
N GLY A 26 10.75 17.27 -13.07
CA GLY A 26 11.23 18.58 -12.67
C GLY A 26 10.11 19.38 -12.01
N ASP A 27 10.53 20.31 -11.15
CA ASP A 27 9.80 21.19 -10.25
C ASP A 27 8.50 21.79 -10.82
N LYS A 28 7.44 21.00 -10.88
CA LYS A 28 6.07 21.51 -10.83
C LYS A 28 5.82 21.94 -9.38
N LYS A 29 5.85 23.26 -9.12
CA LYS A 29 5.35 23.98 -7.93
C LYS A 29 4.85 22.99 -6.86
N ARG A 30 5.82 22.53 -6.06
CA ARG A 30 5.79 21.28 -5.28
C ARG A 30 4.41 21.00 -4.71
N ARG A 31 3.75 19.95 -5.21
CA ARG A 31 2.74 19.21 -4.44
C ARG A 31 3.31 19.07 -3.04
N LYS A 32 2.67 19.70 -2.04
CA LYS A 32 3.04 19.57 -0.63
C LYS A 32 3.32 18.09 -0.40
N THR A 33 4.57 17.76 -0.07
CA THR A 33 5.01 16.39 0.18
C THR A 33 3.96 15.81 1.11
N ARG A 34 3.20 14.84 0.63
CA ARG A 34 2.07 14.32 1.38
C ARG A 34 2.68 13.76 2.66
N LYS A 35 2.37 14.37 3.81
CA LYS A 35 2.72 13.76 5.09
C LYS A 35 2.07 12.39 5.08
N GLU A 36 2.88 11.34 5.14
CA GLU A 36 2.38 9.98 5.29
C GLU A 36 1.61 9.94 6.61
N SER A 37 0.31 9.67 6.52
CA SER A 37 -0.60 9.66 7.65
C SER A 37 -1.67 8.60 7.44
N TYR A 38 -2.21 8.10 8.55
CA TYR A 38 -3.27 7.09 8.56
C TYR A 38 -4.66 7.68 8.27
N SER A 39 -4.75 8.99 7.98
CA SER A 39 -6.02 9.72 7.85
C SER A 39 -6.95 9.16 6.76
N ILE A 40 -6.40 8.58 5.69
CA ILE A 40 -7.19 7.92 4.65
C ILE A 40 -7.98 6.76 5.24
N TYR A 41 -7.32 5.93 6.05
CA TYR A 41 -7.91 4.72 6.62
C TYR A 41 -8.89 5.06 7.73
N VAL A 42 -8.57 6.04 8.57
CA VAL A 42 -9.50 6.55 9.58
C VAL A 42 -10.80 7.02 8.92
N TYR A 43 -10.72 7.77 7.81
CA TYR A 43 -11.90 8.22 7.09
C TYR A 43 -12.68 7.07 6.44
N LYS A 44 -11.97 6.13 5.79
CA LYS A 44 -12.60 4.95 5.15
C LYS A 44 -13.37 4.11 6.15
N VAL A 45 -12.74 3.74 7.28
CA VAL A 45 -13.37 2.94 8.32
C VAL A 45 -14.54 3.70 8.94
N LEU A 46 -14.35 4.99 9.27
CA LEU A 46 -15.42 5.80 9.83
C LEU A 46 -16.66 5.83 8.94
N LYS A 47 -16.51 6.01 7.62
CA LYS A 47 -17.66 6.02 6.70
C LYS A 47 -18.28 4.65 6.47
N GLN A 48 -17.52 3.58 6.67
CA GLN A 48 -18.06 2.23 6.65
C GLN A 48 -18.95 1.94 7.87
N VAL A 49 -18.59 2.43 9.06
CA VAL A 49 -19.37 2.19 10.29
C VAL A 49 -20.42 3.26 10.58
N HIS A 50 -20.15 4.52 10.21
CA HIS A 50 -21.00 5.68 10.46
C HIS A 50 -21.02 6.62 9.23
N PRO A 51 -21.88 6.34 8.23
CA PRO A 51 -21.94 7.10 6.97
C PRO A 51 -22.24 8.59 7.17
N ASP A 52 -23.06 8.95 8.15
CA ASP A 52 -23.55 10.32 8.36
C ASP A 52 -22.70 11.12 9.36
N THR A 53 -21.75 10.48 10.03
CA THR A 53 -20.89 11.14 11.02
C THR A 53 -19.61 11.69 10.37
N GLY A 54 -19.18 12.86 10.83
CA GLY A 54 -17.92 13.49 10.46
C GLY A 54 -16.90 13.43 11.61
N ILE A 55 -15.62 13.67 11.30
CA ILE A 55 -14.54 13.73 12.29
C ILE A 55 -13.81 15.06 12.17
N SER A 56 -13.53 15.70 13.31
CA SER A 56 -12.79 16.95 13.35
C SER A 56 -11.30 16.74 13.02
N SER A 57 -10.61 17.81 12.60
CA SER A 57 -9.16 17.77 12.34
C SER A 57 -8.34 17.40 13.59
N LYS A 58 -8.77 17.87 14.77
CA LYS A 58 -8.15 17.53 16.07
C LYS A 58 -8.31 16.03 16.37
N ALA A 59 -9.51 15.50 16.23
CA ALA A 59 -9.77 14.07 16.44
C ALA A 59 -9.01 13.20 15.42
N MET A 60 -8.93 13.63 14.17
CA MET A 60 -8.10 12.97 13.15
C MET A 60 -6.62 12.92 13.54
N GLY A 61 -6.09 14.01 14.12
CA GLY A 61 -4.72 14.06 14.64
C GLY A 61 -4.49 13.07 15.79
N ILE A 62 -5.42 13.02 16.75
CA ILE A 62 -5.37 12.08 17.89
C ILE A 62 -5.39 10.62 17.38
N MET A 63 -6.29 10.30 16.45
CA MET A 63 -6.37 8.97 15.84
C MET A 63 -5.07 8.59 15.13
N ASN A 64 -4.43 9.53 14.43
CA ASN A 64 -3.15 9.28 13.77
C ASN A 64 -2.04 8.99 14.80
N SER A 65 -1.96 9.74 15.89
CA SER A 65 -1.00 9.49 16.97
C SER A 65 -1.26 8.17 17.68
N PHE A 66 -2.53 7.80 17.90
CA PHE A 66 -2.90 6.52 18.48
C PHE A 66 -2.40 5.34 17.63
N VAL A 67 -2.62 5.40 16.31
CA VAL A 67 -2.10 4.35 15.41
C VAL A 67 -0.58 4.29 15.44
N ASN A 68 0.12 5.42 15.52
CA ASN A 68 1.58 5.44 15.66
C ASN A 68 2.07 4.78 16.95
N ASP A 69 1.48 5.09 18.11
CA ASP A 69 1.87 4.48 19.39
C ASP A 69 1.74 2.95 19.35
N ILE A 70 0.64 2.44 18.81
CA ILE A 70 0.46 0.99 18.65
C ILE A 70 1.42 0.42 17.60
N PHE A 71 1.65 1.11 16.48
CA PHE A 71 2.56 0.67 15.43
C PHE A 71 4.01 0.56 15.95
N GLU A 72 4.48 1.52 16.74
CA GLU A 72 5.82 1.49 17.35
C GLU A 72 5.97 0.31 18.32
N ARG A 73 4.94 0.00 19.11
CA ARG A 73 4.93 -1.18 19.98
C ARG A 73 5.01 -2.48 19.18
N ILE A 74 4.22 -2.61 18.11
CA ILE A 74 4.25 -3.79 17.24
C ILE A 74 5.62 -3.93 16.58
N ALA A 75 6.19 -2.84 16.05
CA ALA A 75 7.51 -2.85 15.44
C ALA A 75 8.62 -3.25 16.44
N GLY A 76 8.51 -2.79 17.69
CA GLY A 76 9.40 -3.17 18.77
C GLY A 76 9.35 -4.67 19.08
N GLU A 77 8.16 -5.24 19.21
CA GLU A 77 7.98 -6.68 19.46
C GLU A 77 8.40 -7.53 18.25
N ALA A 78 8.07 -7.11 17.04
CA ALA A 78 8.50 -7.80 15.82
C ALA A 78 10.04 -7.84 15.70
N SER A 79 10.70 -6.73 16.03
CA SER A 79 12.17 -6.66 16.11
C SER A 79 12.71 -7.63 17.16
N ARG A 80 12.10 -7.66 18.35
CA ARG A 80 12.48 -8.56 19.43
C ARG A 80 12.35 -10.03 19.04
N LEU A 81 11.28 -10.41 18.35
CA LEU A 81 11.08 -11.76 17.82
C LEU A 81 12.15 -12.13 16.78
N ALA A 82 12.46 -11.23 15.84
CA ALA A 82 13.52 -11.45 14.85
C ALA A 82 14.89 -11.64 15.54
N HIS A 83 15.20 -10.82 16.55
CA HIS A 83 16.41 -10.94 17.35
C HIS A 83 16.50 -12.29 18.10
N TYR A 84 15.40 -12.76 18.70
CA TYR A 84 15.36 -14.09 19.34
C TYR A 84 15.61 -15.23 18.35
N ASN A 85 15.13 -15.07 17.10
CA ASN A 85 15.39 -16.00 16.02
C ASN A 85 16.78 -15.85 15.36
N LYS A 86 17.65 -14.96 15.89
CA LYS A 86 18.96 -14.62 15.34
C LYS A 86 18.90 -14.14 13.88
N ARG A 87 17.80 -13.49 13.51
CA ARG A 87 17.59 -12.90 12.18
C ARG A 87 17.84 -11.40 12.25
N SER A 88 18.50 -10.87 11.22
CA SER A 88 18.73 -9.44 11.02
C SER A 88 17.63 -8.75 10.21
N THR A 89 16.57 -9.48 9.85
CA THR A 89 15.47 -8.99 9.00
C THR A 89 14.15 -9.48 9.58
N ILE A 90 13.23 -8.54 9.81
CA ILE A 90 11.85 -8.83 10.21
C ILE A 90 11.11 -9.40 8.99
N THR A 91 10.49 -10.56 9.16
CA THR A 91 9.70 -11.27 8.16
C THR A 91 8.21 -10.99 8.37
N SER A 92 7.40 -11.35 7.38
CA SER A 92 5.93 -11.22 7.46
C SER A 92 5.28 -12.05 8.56
N ARG A 93 6.00 -13.00 9.17
CA ARG A 93 5.50 -13.81 10.30
C ARG A 93 5.72 -13.13 11.66
N GLU A 94 6.69 -12.22 11.76
CA GLU A 94 7.02 -11.52 13.01
C GLU A 94 6.16 -10.26 13.22
N ILE A 95 5.40 -9.84 12.20
CA ILE A 95 4.37 -8.79 12.27
C ILE A 95 3.01 -9.43 12.61
#